data_AF-A0A4W5K4H6-F1
#
_entry.id   AF-A0A4W5K4H6-F1
#
_cell.length_a   1.000
_cell.length_b   1.000
_cell.length_c   1.000
_cell.angle_alpha   90.00
_cell.angle_beta   90.00
_cell.angle_gamma   90.00
#
_symmetry.space_group_name_H-M   'P 1'
#
loop_
_entity.id
_entity.type
_entity.pdbx_description
1 polymer ?
#
loop_
_entity_poly.entity_id
_entity_poly.type
_entity_poly.pdbx_seq_one_letter_code
_entity_poly.pdbx_strand_id
1 'polypeptide(L)'
;MTFLRRFVTRHCSLSRGVGALSPASLRAPGLVTLHRLGVEKLPSGGRPFTGHNDTHTSWLHTETPESVEVDLKRLDGEDTGIAEVLMCRQKARNALGRVFVSQMRELVSSLHHDSAVRVVVFRSLVQGVFCAGADLKERAEMNHSDSDLFVHGLRSLMTEIAYSAQMGLIETTRGLLPGAGGSQRLPRAVGFALAKELIFTGRRVDGQRAVDMGLVNRATEQNPDGDAAYREALSLAREILPQAPIAVRMAKEAMNRGMEVRLLY
;
A
#
# COMPACT_ATOMS: atom_id res chain seq x y z
N MET A 1 -9.86 7.87 -8.21
CA MET A 1 -8.75 7.46 -9.11
C MET A 1 -8.43 5.99 -8.88
N THR A 2 -8.48 5.12 -9.90
CA THR A 2 -7.91 3.76 -9.78
C THR A 2 -7.52 3.30 -11.17
N PHE A 3 -6.26 2.93 -11.36
CA PHE A 3 -5.93 1.98 -12.40
C PHE A 3 -5.86 0.59 -11.76
N LEU A 4 -6.61 -0.34 -12.35
CA LEU A 4 -6.19 -1.72 -12.44
C LEU A 4 -4.72 -1.73 -12.86
N ARG A 5 -3.85 -2.38 -12.08
CA ARG A 5 -2.99 -3.45 -12.60
C ARG A 5 -2.04 -3.90 -11.51
N ARG A 6 -2.22 -5.18 -11.16
CA ARG A 6 -1.37 -5.90 -10.24
C ARG A 6 -0.08 -6.22 -11.00
N PHE A 7 1.08 -5.79 -10.50
CA PHE A 7 2.39 -6.16 -11.05
C PHE A 7 3.13 -6.98 -10.02
N VAL A 8 3.81 -8.04 -10.48
CA VAL A 8 4.43 -9.03 -9.62
C VAL A 8 5.75 -9.47 -10.22
N THR A 9 6.76 -9.59 -9.38
CA THR A 9 8.08 -10.09 -9.74
C THR A 9 8.22 -11.59 -9.45
N ARG A 10 8.96 -12.31 -10.31
CA ARG A 10 9.37 -13.71 -10.08
C ARG A 10 10.54 -13.77 -9.08
N HIS A 11 10.54 -14.75 -8.16
CA HIS A 11 11.77 -15.17 -7.48
C HIS A 11 12.21 -16.52 -8.02
N CYS A 12 13.39 -16.56 -8.65
CA CYS A 12 14.11 -17.79 -8.99
C CYS A 12 14.92 -18.22 -7.77
N SER A 13 14.72 -19.43 -7.24
CA SER A 13 15.61 -20.00 -6.23
C SER A 13 16.80 -20.65 -6.94
N LEU A 14 18.01 -20.17 -6.64
CA LEU A 14 19.24 -20.88 -6.93
C LEU A 14 19.93 -21.17 -5.60
N SER A 15 19.99 -22.47 -5.32
CA SER A 15 20.80 -23.07 -4.26
C SER A 15 22.20 -23.36 -4.83
N ARG A 16 23.19 -23.34 -3.92
CA ARG A 16 24.66 -23.54 -4.11
C ARG A 16 25.39 -22.26 -4.53
N GLY A 17 26.53 -21.87 -3.95
CA GLY A 17 27.39 -22.44 -2.91
C GLY A 17 28.72 -21.68 -2.90
N VAL A 18 29.29 -21.51 -1.71
CA VAL A 18 30.73 -21.29 -1.41
C VAL A 18 31.41 -20.02 -1.96
N GLY A 19 31.65 -19.07 -1.04
CA GLY A 19 32.99 -18.56 -0.69
C GLY A 19 33.69 -17.58 -1.64
N ALA A 20 33.90 -16.34 -1.16
CA ALA A 20 35.20 -15.66 -1.21
C ALA A 20 35.16 -14.35 -0.39
N LEU A 21 36.11 -14.22 0.52
CA LEU A 21 36.46 -13.00 1.23
C LEU A 21 37.26 -12.04 0.31
N SER A 22 36.99 -10.75 0.47
CA SER A 22 37.78 -9.55 0.08
C SER A 22 39.15 -9.52 0.82
N PRO A 23 40.13 -8.57 0.66
CA PRO A 23 39.99 -7.19 0.15
C PRO A 23 41.20 -6.48 -0.53
N ALA A 24 40.95 -5.30 -1.12
CA ALA A 24 41.81 -4.08 -1.11
C ALA A 24 41.19 -3.03 -2.06
N SER A 25 40.62 -1.92 -1.57
CA SER A 25 41.23 -0.61 -1.26
C SER A 25 41.20 0.37 -2.45
N LEU A 26 40.57 1.55 -2.25
CA LEU A 26 41.12 2.91 -2.49
C LEU A 26 40.02 3.98 -2.71
N ARG A 27 39.98 4.90 -1.73
CA ARG A 27 39.79 6.37 -1.77
C ARG A 27 38.55 7.01 -2.44
N ALA A 28 37.82 7.77 -1.62
CA ALA A 28 37.05 8.97 -1.96
C ALA A 28 37.98 10.22 -2.04
N PRO A 29 37.54 11.40 -2.54
CA PRO A 29 36.60 12.29 -1.82
C PRO A 29 35.64 13.11 -2.71
N GLY A 30 34.60 13.68 -2.09
CA GLY A 30 33.72 14.70 -2.70
C GLY A 30 32.56 15.10 -1.80
N LEU A 31 32.79 16.11 -0.95
CA LEU A 31 31.88 16.70 0.02
C LEU A 31 30.98 17.75 -0.64
N VAL A 32 29.66 17.76 -0.38
CA VAL A 32 28.84 18.99 -0.46
C VAL A 32 27.82 19.00 0.69
N THR A 33 27.83 20.11 1.40
CA THR A 33 27.20 20.41 2.70
C THR A 33 25.72 20.77 2.58
N LEU A 34 24.88 20.26 3.50
CA LEU A 34 23.49 20.69 3.71
C LEU A 34 23.44 21.77 4.81
N HIS A 35 22.94 22.95 4.49
CA HIS A 35 22.72 24.05 5.44
C HIS A 35 21.50 23.77 6.33
N ARG A 36 21.70 23.90 7.65
CA ARG A 36 20.68 23.88 8.69
C ARG A 36 20.43 25.32 9.14
N LEU A 37 19.22 25.84 8.95
CA LEU A 37 18.79 27.12 9.52
C LEU A 37 18.32 26.88 10.96
N GLY A 38 19.05 27.47 11.92
CA GLY A 38 18.67 27.56 13.33
C GLY A 38 17.90 28.86 13.59
N VAL A 39 16.93 28.80 14.50
CA VAL A 39 16.18 29.95 15.01
C VAL A 39 16.73 30.29 16.41
N GLU A 40 17.13 31.54 16.59
CA GLU A 40 17.69 32.13 17.80
C GLU A 40 16.67 32.31 18.94
N LYS A 41 17.17 32.27 20.18
CA LYS A 41 16.49 32.67 21.42
C LYS A 41 17.18 33.92 21.98
N LEU A 42 16.43 34.88 22.52
CA LEU A 42 16.91 35.76 23.60
C LEU A 42 15.74 36.22 24.53
N PRO A 43 16.00 36.67 25.78
CA PRO A 43 15.17 36.40 26.95
C PRO A 43 14.69 37.65 27.75
N SER A 44 13.75 37.44 28.68
CA SER A 44 13.54 38.13 29.99
C SER A 44 12.09 37.86 30.41
N GLY A 45 11.64 37.55 31.63
CA GLY A 45 12.11 37.79 32.99
C GLY A 45 10.84 38.11 33.81
N GLY A 46 10.61 37.45 34.96
CA GLY A 46 9.54 37.79 35.92
C GLY A 46 8.70 36.62 36.44
N ARG A 47 8.73 36.40 37.76
CA ARG A 47 7.78 35.62 38.60
C ARG A 47 7.41 36.53 39.80
N PRO A 48 6.49 36.17 40.72
CA PRO A 48 5.41 35.15 40.68
C PRO A 48 4.04 35.72 41.13
N PHE A 49 2.93 34.99 40.95
CA PHE A 49 1.80 35.06 41.88
C PHE A 49 1.10 33.71 42.01
N THR A 50 0.72 33.40 43.25
CA THR A 50 0.17 32.15 43.79
C THR A 50 -1.35 32.06 43.64
N GLY A 51 -1.88 30.85 43.46
CA GLY A 51 -3.32 30.55 43.65
C GLY A 51 -3.62 29.05 43.46
N HIS A 52 -4.01 28.38 44.54
CA HIS A 52 -4.58 27.03 44.58
C HIS A 52 -5.99 27.00 43.91
N ASN A 53 -6.35 25.96 43.15
CA ASN A 53 -7.11 24.79 43.62
C ASN A 53 -7.55 23.86 42.47
N ASP A 54 -7.67 22.57 42.81
CA ASP A 54 -8.63 21.56 42.33
C ASP A 54 -8.48 20.88 40.95
N THR A 55 -7.95 19.66 41.03
CA THR A 55 -8.45 18.40 40.46
C THR A 55 -8.98 18.42 39.02
N HIS A 56 -8.10 18.09 38.08
CA HIS A 56 -8.47 17.38 36.86
C HIS A 56 -7.38 16.34 36.57
N THR A 57 -7.68 15.05 36.81
CA THR A 57 -6.95 13.92 36.21
C THR A 57 -7.23 13.92 34.71
N SER A 58 -6.53 14.81 34.01
CA SER A 58 -6.43 14.81 32.55
C SER A 58 -5.46 13.70 32.16
N TRP A 59 -5.98 12.63 31.58
CA TRP A 59 -5.17 11.68 30.83
C TRP A 59 -4.57 12.45 29.65
N LEU A 60 -3.37 12.98 29.85
CA LEU A 60 -2.51 13.44 28.77
C LEU A 60 -2.20 12.21 27.91
N HIS A 61 -3.05 11.98 26.91
CA HIS A 61 -2.64 11.28 25.70
C HIS A 61 -1.45 12.08 25.17
N THR A 62 -0.27 11.58 25.46
CA THR A 62 0.95 12.00 24.80
C THR A 62 0.79 11.44 23.40
N GLU A 63 0.19 12.20 22.49
CA GLU A 63 0.18 11.90 21.07
C GLU A 63 1.64 11.87 20.63
N THR A 64 2.27 10.70 20.70
CA THR A 64 3.44 10.41 19.89
C THR A 64 3.04 10.70 18.45
N PRO A 65 3.81 11.49 17.67
CA PRO A 65 3.52 11.66 16.26
C PRO A 65 3.37 10.26 15.66
N GLU A 66 2.19 9.93 15.15
CA GLU A 66 1.97 8.60 14.57
C GLU A 66 3.06 8.37 13.53
N SER A 67 3.80 7.26 13.66
CA SER A 67 4.83 6.94 12.68
C SER A 67 4.16 6.88 11.30
N VAL A 68 4.68 7.60 10.31
CA VAL A 68 4.19 7.53 8.93
C VAL A 68 4.37 6.09 8.45
N GLU A 69 3.26 5.43 8.13
CA GLU A 69 3.20 4.05 7.62
C GLU A 69 2.72 4.02 6.16
N VAL A 70 2.01 5.06 5.72
CA VAL A 70 1.60 5.31 4.34
C VAL A 70 1.84 6.79 4.00
N ASP A 71 2.55 7.06 2.91
CA ASP A 71 2.91 8.40 2.47
C ASP A 71 2.43 8.67 1.03
N LEU A 72 2.39 9.94 0.63
CA LEU A 72 1.95 10.38 -0.71
C LEU A 72 3.04 11.21 -1.38
N LYS A 73 3.45 10.78 -2.56
CA LYS A 73 4.34 11.55 -3.43
C LYS A 73 3.63 11.92 -4.72
N ARG A 74 3.68 13.20 -5.09
CA ARG A 74 3.24 13.68 -6.41
C ARG A 74 4.45 13.76 -7.31
N LEU A 75 4.29 13.31 -8.55
CA LEU A 75 5.34 13.40 -9.55
C LEU A 75 5.19 14.69 -10.35
N ASP A 76 6.32 15.24 -10.76
CA ASP A 76 6.44 16.50 -11.49
C ASP A 76 7.05 16.26 -12.89
N GLY A 77 7.13 17.32 -13.71
CA GLY A 77 7.71 17.24 -15.05
C GLY A 77 6.84 16.42 -16.00
N GLU A 78 7.43 15.48 -16.74
CA GLU A 78 6.71 14.61 -17.68
C GLU A 78 5.69 13.69 -16.99
N ASP A 79 5.87 13.45 -15.68
CA ASP A 79 4.99 12.62 -14.87
C ASP A 79 3.93 13.42 -14.11
N THR A 80 3.78 14.72 -14.42
CA THR A 80 2.77 15.59 -13.80
C THR A 80 1.38 14.98 -13.95
N GLY A 81 0.70 14.79 -12.82
CA GLY A 81 -0.60 14.13 -12.74
C GLY A 81 -0.53 12.67 -12.29
N ILE A 82 0.66 12.11 -12.02
CA ILE A 82 0.81 10.82 -11.34
C ILE A 82 1.01 11.07 -9.83
N ALA A 83 0.25 10.36 -8.99
CA ALA A 83 0.50 10.29 -7.55
C ALA A 83 0.88 8.87 -7.13
N GLU A 84 1.84 8.76 -6.23
CA GLU A 84 2.32 7.53 -5.64
C GLU A 84 1.85 7.42 -4.20
N VAL A 85 1.14 6.34 -3.88
CA VAL A 85 0.85 5.94 -2.51
C VAL A 85 1.96 4.99 -2.06
N LEU A 86 2.79 5.44 -1.14
CA LEU A 86 4.00 4.78 -0.67
C LEU A 86 3.73 4.05 0.64
N MET A 87 3.81 2.72 0.64
CA MET A 87 3.64 1.90 1.84
C MET A 87 5.01 1.60 2.47
N CYS A 88 5.26 2.12 3.68
CA CYS A 88 6.60 2.18 4.28
C CYS A 88 6.71 1.53 5.68
N ARG A 89 5.76 0.67 6.07
CA ARG A 89 5.73 -0.01 7.36
C ARG A 89 6.68 -1.22 7.42
N GLN A 90 7.99 -0.95 7.43
CA GLN A 90 9.07 -1.97 7.41
C GLN A 90 8.95 -2.99 8.56
N LYS A 91 8.71 -2.52 9.79
CA LYS A 91 8.64 -3.32 11.03
C LYS A 91 7.59 -4.45 10.96
N ALA A 92 6.53 -4.26 10.18
CA ALA A 92 5.41 -5.17 10.08
C ALA A 92 5.14 -5.62 8.64
N ARG A 93 6.11 -5.46 7.72
CA ARG A 93 5.98 -5.91 6.32
C ARG A 93 4.71 -5.40 5.62
N ASN A 94 4.37 -4.12 5.86
CA ASN A 94 3.13 -3.50 5.39
C ASN A 94 1.86 -4.28 5.79
N ALA A 95 1.85 -4.90 6.98
CA ALA A 95 0.63 -5.43 7.54
C ALA A 95 -0.38 -4.31 7.79
N LEU A 96 -1.64 -4.60 7.51
CA LEU A 96 -2.79 -3.71 7.62
C LEU A 96 -3.19 -3.62 9.10
N GLY A 97 -2.49 -2.74 9.83
CA GLY A 97 -2.82 -2.34 11.20
C GLY A 97 -3.70 -1.08 11.23
N ARG A 98 -4.09 -0.63 12.42
CA ARG A 98 -4.97 0.54 12.61
C ARG A 98 -4.41 1.81 11.98
N VAL A 99 -3.16 2.16 12.30
CA VAL A 99 -2.48 3.38 11.78
C VAL A 99 -2.36 3.32 10.26
N PHE A 100 -1.81 2.22 9.72
CA PHE A 100 -1.72 1.99 8.27
C PHE A 100 -3.07 2.17 7.56
N VAL A 101 -4.14 1.57 8.07
CA VAL A 101 -5.48 1.63 7.46
C VAL A 101 -6.07 3.05 7.56
N SER A 102 -5.85 3.76 8.67
CA SER A 102 -6.29 5.15 8.82
C SER A 102 -5.62 6.08 7.82
N GLN A 103 -4.28 6.07 7.79
CA GLN A 103 -3.49 6.90 6.86
C GLN A 103 -3.81 6.57 5.40
N MET A 104 -3.95 5.29 5.06
CA MET A 104 -4.38 4.87 3.72
C MET A 104 -5.77 5.44 3.35
N ARG A 105 -6.73 5.42 4.28
CA ARG A 105 -8.08 5.96 4.05
C ARG A 105 -8.04 7.47 3.82
N GLU A 106 -7.30 8.21 4.65
CA GLU A 106 -7.15 9.65 4.53
C GLU A 106 -6.54 10.04 3.17
N LEU A 107 -5.46 9.35 2.77
CA LEU A 107 -4.82 9.57 1.47
C LEU A 107 -5.73 9.24 0.29
N VAL A 108 -6.44 8.10 0.34
CA VAL A 108 -7.39 7.71 -0.71
C VAL A 108 -8.54 8.72 -0.83
N SER A 109 -9.05 9.22 0.30
CA SER A 109 -10.08 10.25 0.34
C SER A 109 -9.59 11.57 -0.26
N SER A 110 -8.37 12.00 0.09
CA SER A 110 -7.72 13.19 -0.49
C SER A 110 -7.58 13.05 -2.01
N LEU A 111 -7.05 11.93 -2.48
CA LEU A 111 -6.87 11.64 -3.91
C LEU A 111 -8.19 11.53 -4.70
N HIS A 112 -9.29 11.17 -4.03
CA HIS A 112 -10.60 11.12 -4.68
C HIS A 112 -11.07 12.51 -5.14
N HIS A 113 -10.80 13.53 -4.32
CA HIS A 113 -11.22 14.91 -4.55
C HIS A 113 -10.21 15.73 -5.35
N ASP A 114 -9.07 15.13 -5.69
CA ASP A 114 -8.02 15.80 -6.43
C ASP A 114 -8.26 15.74 -7.96
N SER A 115 -8.49 16.91 -8.55
CA SER A 115 -8.69 17.05 -10.00
C SER A 115 -7.37 17.07 -10.79
N ALA A 116 -6.24 17.41 -10.16
CA ALA A 116 -4.93 17.46 -10.80
C ALA A 116 -4.35 16.07 -11.00
N VAL A 117 -4.68 15.11 -10.13
CA VAL A 117 -4.18 13.75 -10.28
C VAL A 117 -5.00 12.99 -11.34
N ARG A 118 -4.26 12.33 -12.22
CA ARG A 118 -4.69 11.58 -13.41
C ARG A 118 -4.53 10.07 -13.23
N VAL A 119 -3.43 9.62 -12.64
CA VAL A 119 -3.15 8.21 -12.31
C VAL A 119 -2.64 8.09 -10.87
N VAL A 120 -3.02 7.03 -10.17
CA VAL A 120 -2.48 6.69 -8.84
C VAL A 120 -1.75 5.35 -8.92
N VAL A 121 -0.52 5.30 -8.41
CA VAL A 121 0.31 4.11 -8.33
C VAL A 121 0.52 3.74 -6.86
N PHE A 122 0.18 2.50 -6.48
CA PHE A 122 0.48 1.98 -5.14
C PHE A 122 1.82 1.25 -5.18
N ARG A 123 2.75 1.64 -4.32
CA ARG A 123 4.10 1.04 -4.24
C ARG A 123 4.46 0.72 -2.79
N SER A 124 5.14 -0.41 -2.62
CA SER A 124 5.83 -0.71 -1.36
C SER A 124 7.27 -0.20 -1.39
N LEU A 125 7.69 0.44 -0.30
CA LEU A 125 9.10 0.73 -0.02
C LEU A 125 9.78 -0.40 0.78
N VAL A 126 9.03 -1.44 1.14
CA VAL A 126 9.55 -2.64 1.81
C VAL A 126 10.05 -3.64 0.77
N GLN A 127 11.35 -3.89 0.75
CA GLN A 127 11.97 -4.79 -0.23
C GLN A 127 11.35 -6.20 -0.18
N GLY A 128 10.95 -6.72 -1.34
CA GLY A 128 10.40 -8.07 -1.50
C GLY A 128 9.00 -8.27 -0.90
N VAL A 129 8.37 -7.23 -0.35
CA VAL A 129 7.02 -7.34 0.22
C VAL A 129 6.15 -6.19 -0.23
N PHE A 130 5.01 -6.51 -0.86
CA PHE A 130 3.97 -5.51 -1.12
C PHE A 130 3.16 -5.20 0.15
N CYS A 131 2.44 -6.19 0.65
CA CYS A 131 1.61 -6.13 1.86
C CYS A 131 1.44 -7.53 2.43
N ALA A 132 1.59 -7.70 3.75
CA ALA A 132 1.47 -9.00 4.43
C ALA A 132 0.02 -9.41 4.77
N GLY A 133 -0.98 -8.56 4.50
CA GLY A 133 -2.37 -8.77 4.90
C GLY A 133 -2.67 -8.18 6.28
N ALA A 134 -3.65 -8.72 7.00
CA ALA A 134 -4.04 -8.21 8.32
C ALA A 134 -2.88 -8.29 9.34
N ASP A 135 -2.79 -7.29 10.22
CA ASP A 135 -1.85 -7.33 11.34
C ASP A 135 -2.32 -8.33 12.42
N LEU A 136 -1.67 -9.49 12.46
CA LEU A 136 -2.04 -10.57 13.39
C LEU A 136 -1.75 -10.22 14.86
N LYS A 137 -0.81 -9.30 15.15
CA LYS A 137 -0.50 -8.90 16.53
C LYS A 137 -1.61 -8.01 17.06
N GLU A 138 -1.98 -6.99 16.28
CA GLU A 138 -3.11 -6.12 16.65
C GLU A 138 -4.43 -6.91 16.72
N ARG A 139 -4.61 -7.92 15.86
CA ARG A 139 -5.77 -8.81 15.90
C ARG A 139 -5.86 -9.65 17.16
N ALA A 140 -4.73 -10.11 17.70
CA ALA A 140 -4.72 -10.91 18.92
C ALA A 140 -5.18 -10.12 20.15
N GLU A 141 -5.10 -8.79 20.09
CA GLU A 141 -5.49 -7.87 21.17
C GLU A 141 -6.93 -7.36 21.02
N MET A 142 -7.59 -7.61 19.88
CA MET A 142 -8.97 -7.17 19.63
C MET A 142 -10.00 -8.14 20.21
N ASN A 143 -11.08 -7.60 20.78
CA ASN A 143 -12.29 -8.38 21.04
C ASN A 143 -13.07 -8.63 19.71
N HIS A 144 -14.13 -9.44 19.77
CA HIS A 144 -14.92 -9.80 18.59
C HIS A 144 -15.54 -8.58 17.89
N SER A 145 -16.15 -7.65 18.63
CA SER A 145 -16.76 -6.45 18.08
C SER A 145 -15.75 -5.54 17.38
N ASP A 146 -14.57 -5.34 17.97
CA ASP A 146 -13.51 -4.51 17.41
C ASP A 146 -12.92 -5.15 16.15
N SER A 147 -12.76 -6.48 16.16
CA SER A 147 -12.32 -7.24 14.99
C SER A 147 -13.33 -7.11 13.84
N ASP A 148 -14.63 -7.21 14.13
CA ASP A 148 -15.67 -7.07 13.11
C ASP A 148 -15.67 -5.67 12.52
N LEU A 149 -15.70 -4.63 13.35
CA LEU A 149 -15.61 -3.22 12.92
C LEU A 149 -14.36 -2.99 12.06
N PHE A 150 -13.21 -3.52 12.47
CA PHE A 150 -11.97 -3.42 11.71
C PHE A 150 -12.06 -4.12 10.35
N VAL A 151 -12.58 -5.34 10.28
CA VAL A 151 -12.76 -6.07 9.01
C VAL A 151 -13.74 -5.34 8.09
N HIS A 152 -14.83 -4.78 8.64
CA HIS A 152 -15.78 -3.97 7.89
C HIS A 152 -15.12 -2.71 7.33
N GLY A 153 -14.40 -1.95 8.17
CA GLY A 153 -13.65 -0.77 7.73
C GLY A 153 -12.61 -1.09 6.66
N LEU A 154 -11.86 -2.18 6.85
CA LEU A 154 -10.88 -2.65 5.87
C LEU A 154 -11.54 -3.07 4.56
N ARG A 155 -12.69 -3.75 4.60
CA ARG A 155 -13.46 -4.10 3.41
C ARG A 155 -13.91 -2.85 2.65
N SER A 156 -14.43 -1.85 3.35
CA SER A 156 -14.83 -0.57 2.76
C SER A 156 -13.65 0.13 2.11
N LEU A 157 -12.50 0.21 2.79
CA LEU A 157 -11.28 0.77 2.21
C LEU A 157 -10.84 0.00 0.96
N MET A 158 -10.86 -1.33 0.99
CA MET A 158 -10.52 -2.14 -0.17
C MET A 158 -11.52 -1.98 -1.32
N THR A 159 -12.78 -1.62 -1.04
CA THR A 159 -13.78 -1.25 -2.05
C THR A 159 -13.50 0.13 -2.63
N GLU A 160 -13.15 1.11 -1.79
CA GLU A 160 -12.74 2.45 -2.25
C GLU A 160 -11.48 2.39 -3.13
N ILE A 161 -10.52 1.56 -2.76
CA ILE A 161 -9.26 1.37 -3.50
C ILE A 161 -9.46 0.49 -4.75
N ALA A 162 -10.46 -0.40 -4.75
CA ALA A 162 -10.55 -1.62 -5.55
C ALA A 162 -9.94 -1.54 -6.96
N TYR A 163 -8.62 -1.80 -7.03
CA TYR A 163 -7.91 -2.87 -7.74
C TYR A 163 -6.51 -3.12 -7.12
N SER A 164 -6.41 -3.36 -5.80
CA SER A 164 -5.13 -3.66 -5.14
C SER A 164 -4.68 -5.11 -5.35
N ALA A 165 -3.37 -5.35 -5.46
CA ALA A 165 -2.76 -6.66 -5.70
C ALA A 165 -2.74 -7.56 -4.46
N GLN A 166 -3.23 -8.79 -4.60
CA GLN A 166 -2.96 -9.90 -3.68
C GLN A 166 -2.68 -11.17 -4.50
N MET A 167 -1.65 -11.92 -4.12
CA MET A 167 -1.35 -13.21 -4.70
C MET A 167 -1.23 -14.27 -3.63
N GLY A 168 -2.36 -14.94 -3.41
CA GLY A 168 -2.56 -15.89 -2.32
C GLY A 168 -3.42 -15.26 -1.23
N LEU A 169 -4.56 -15.91 -0.96
CA LEU A 169 -5.41 -15.66 0.20
C LEU A 169 -5.10 -16.77 1.21
N ILE A 170 -4.23 -16.47 2.17
CA ILE A 170 -3.75 -17.45 3.17
C ILE A 170 -4.63 -17.51 4.42
N GLU A 171 -5.74 -16.78 4.43
CA GLU A 171 -6.65 -16.66 5.58
C GLU A 171 -7.17 -18.03 6.03
N THR A 172 -7.50 -18.92 5.09
CA THR A 172 -8.02 -20.26 5.39
C THR A 172 -7.00 -21.16 6.08
N THR A 173 -5.72 -21.04 5.72
CA THR A 173 -4.61 -21.71 6.44
C THR A 173 -4.50 -21.23 7.88
N ARG A 174 -5.08 -20.07 8.21
CA ARG A 174 -5.15 -19.49 9.56
C ARG A 174 -6.53 -19.68 10.22
N GLY A 175 -7.40 -20.52 9.66
CA GLY A 175 -8.76 -20.72 10.17
C GLY A 175 -9.71 -19.53 9.95
N LEU A 176 -9.35 -18.61 9.07
CA LEU A 176 -10.11 -17.39 8.78
C LEU A 176 -10.69 -17.42 7.36
N LEU A 177 -11.84 -16.80 7.17
CA LEU A 177 -12.36 -16.49 5.84
C LEU A 177 -11.62 -15.26 5.28
N PRO A 178 -11.36 -15.18 3.95
CA PRO A 178 -10.94 -13.94 3.27
C PRO A 178 -11.99 -12.82 3.37
N GLY A 179 -12.05 -12.15 4.52
CA GLY A 179 -13.12 -11.24 4.92
C GLY A 179 -13.06 -9.85 4.30
N ALA A 180 -11.89 -9.39 3.83
CA ALA A 180 -11.70 -8.07 3.22
C ALA A 180 -12.20 -7.98 1.75
N GLY A 181 -13.04 -8.93 1.33
CA GLY A 181 -13.60 -9.04 -0.02
C GLY A 181 -12.83 -9.97 -0.96
N GLY A 182 -11.79 -10.67 -0.49
CA GLY A 182 -11.04 -11.64 -1.28
C GLY A 182 -11.91 -12.77 -1.82
N SER A 183 -12.86 -13.26 -1.02
CA SER A 183 -13.86 -14.27 -1.41
C SER A 183 -14.79 -13.82 -2.55
N GLN A 184 -14.90 -12.51 -2.79
CA GLN A 184 -15.73 -11.93 -3.83
C GLN A 184 -14.92 -11.53 -5.06
N ARG A 185 -13.77 -10.87 -4.86
CA ARG A 185 -12.96 -10.33 -5.95
C ARG A 185 -12.14 -11.40 -6.65
N LEU A 186 -11.63 -12.41 -5.93
CA LEU A 186 -10.81 -13.46 -6.55
C LEU A 186 -11.61 -14.30 -7.57
N PRO A 187 -12.82 -14.81 -7.27
CA PRO A 187 -13.62 -15.53 -8.28
C PRO A 187 -13.98 -14.71 -9.52
N ARG A 188 -14.18 -13.39 -9.36
CA ARG A 188 -14.45 -12.47 -10.48
C ARG A 188 -13.21 -12.24 -11.37
N ALA A 189 -12.00 -12.40 -10.81
CA ALA A 189 -10.75 -12.22 -11.53
C ALA A 189 -10.28 -13.50 -12.25
N VAL A 190 -10.29 -14.65 -11.57
CA VAL A 190 -9.69 -15.90 -12.08
C VAL A 190 -10.69 -17.03 -12.31
N GLY A 191 -11.99 -16.76 -12.14
CA GLY A 191 -13.05 -17.76 -12.21
C GLY A 191 -13.23 -18.56 -10.91
N PHE A 192 -14.40 -19.17 -10.73
CA PHE A 192 -14.80 -19.85 -9.50
C PHE A 192 -13.94 -21.06 -9.14
N ALA A 193 -13.55 -21.88 -10.12
CA ALA A 193 -12.80 -23.12 -9.88
C ALA A 193 -11.41 -22.83 -9.31
N LEU A 194 -10.63 -21.97 -9.98
CA LEU A 194 -9.30 -21.58 -9.53
C LEU A 194 -9.35 -20.79 -8.23
N ALA A 195 -10.35 -19.91 -8.05
CA ALA A 195 -10.50 -19.19 -6.79
C ALA A 195 -10.76 -20.13 -5.61
N LYS A 196 -11.59 -21.17 -5.77
CA LYS A 196 -11.78 -22.20 -4.73
C LYS A 196 -10.49 -22.94 -4.44
N GLU A 197 -9.73 -23.35 -5.46
CA GLU A 197 -8.43 -24.01 -5.26
C GLU A 197 -7.50 -23.12 -4.42
N LEU A 198 -7.32 -21.86 -4.81
CA LEU A 198 -6.44 -20.93 -4.11
C LEU A 198 -6.91 -20.64 -2.68
N ILE A 199 -8.21 -20.41 -2.49
CA ILE A 199 -8.78 -20.13 -1.16
C ILE A 199 -8.71 -21.36 -0.27
N PHE A 200 -9.07 -22.55 -0.74
CA PHE A 200 -9.11 -23.74 0.11
C PHE A 200 -7.72 -24.25 0.47
N THR A 201 -6.74 -24.09 -0.44
CA THR A 201 -5.36 -24.53 -0.17
C THR A 201 -4.52 -23.47 0.53
N GLY A 202 -4.91 -22.19 0.46
CA GLY A 202 -4.08 -21.07 0.90
C GLY A 202 -2.75 -20.96 0.12
N ARG A 203 -2.66 -21.58 -1.06
CA ARG A 203 -1.43 -21.62 -1.86
C ARG A 203 -1.06 -20.22 -2.35
N ARG A 204 0.23 -19.91 -2.29
CA ARG A 204 0.82 -18.71 -2.91
C ARG A 204 1.16 -18.97 -4.37
N VAL A 205 1.02 -17.95 -5.19
CA VAL A 205 1.33 -18.00 -6.62
C VAL A 205 2.42 -16.99 -6.94
N ASP A 206 3.33 -17.35 -7.84
CA ASP A 206 4.32 -16.42 -8.38
C ASP A 206 3.71 -15.53 -9.47
N GLY A 207 4.50 -14.55 -9.93
CA GLY A 207 4.04 -13.59 -10.94
C GLY A 207 3.64 -14.21 -12.27
N GLN A 208 4.35 -15.23 -12.75
CA GLN A 208 4.00 -15.84 -14.03
C GLN A 208 2.70 -16.61 -13.92
N ARG A 209 2.59 -17.45 -12.88
CA ARG A 209 1.38 -18.23 -12.66
C ARG A 209 0.19 -17.31 -12.43
N ALA A 210 0.41 -16.14 -11.81
CA ALA A 210 -0.61 -15.12 -11.67
C ALA A 210 -1.04 -14.49 -13.01
N VAL A 211 -0.12 -14.31 -13.98
CA VAL A 211 -0.47 -13.90 -15.35
C VAL A 211 -1.28 -14.99 -16.04
N ASP A 212 -0.82 -16.24 -15.98
CA ASP A 212 -1.44 -17.36 -16.68
C ASP A 212 -2.90 -17.59 -16.26
N MET A 213 -3.25 -17.27 -15.01
CA MET A 213 -4.61 -17.38 -14.49
C MET A 213 -5.44 -16.09 -14.60
N GLY A 214 -4.91 -15.02 -15.18
CA GLY A 214 -5.58 -13.72 -15.29
C GLY A 214 -5.69 -12.95 -13.97
N LEU A 215 -4.91 -13.32 -12.94
CA LEU A 215 -4.89 -12.62 -11.66
C LEU A 215 -4.17 -11.27 -11.78
N VAL A 216 -3.17 -11.19 -12.65
CA VAL A 216 -2.40 -9.98 -12.96
C VAL A 216 -2.23 -9.84 -14.47
N ASN A 217 -2.03 -8.62 -14.95
CA ASN A 217 -1.98 -8.38 -16.40
C ASN A 217 -0.57 -8.56 -16.98
N ARG A 218 0.46 -8.33 -16.16
CA ARG A 218 1.87 -8.41 -16.56
C ARG A 218 2.72 -8.91 -15.40
N ALA A 219 3.74 -9.69 -15.71
CA ALA A 219 4.81 -10.06 -14.80
C ALA A 219 6.14 -9.60 -15.42
N THR A 220 7.01 -9.04 -14.60
CA THR A 220 8.33 -8.58 -15.03
C THR A 220 9.42 -9.32 -14.27
N GLU A 221 10.56 -9.51 -14.93
CA GLU A 221 11.74 -10.01 -14.25
C GLU A 221 12.25 -8.96 -13.27
N GLN A 222 12.66 -9.39 -12.08
CA GLN A 222 13.11 -8.46 -11.06
C GLN A 222 14.48 -7.89 -11.42
N ASN A 223 14.61 -6.57 -11.29
CA ASN A 223 15.89 -5.88 -11.47
C ASN A 223 16.68 -5.84 -10.15
N PRO A 224 17.98 -5.50 -10.17
CA PRO A 224 18.80 -5.40 -8.95
C PRO A 224 18.26 -4.42 -7.91
N ASP A 225 17.58 -3.36 -8.36
CA ASP A 225 16.99 -2.32 -7.51
C ASP A 225 15.71 -2.77 -6.81
N GLY A 226 15.14 -3.92 -7.18
CA GLY A 226 13.94 -4.48 -6.59
C GLY A 226 12.64 -3.81 -7.02
N ASP A 227 12.66 -2.96 -8.04
CA ASP A 227 11.57 -2.07 -8.44
C ASP A 227 11.05 -2.26 -9.87
N ALA A 228 11.36 -3.39 -10.52
CA ALA A 228 10.94 -3.65 -11.90
C ALA A 228 9.41 -3.53 -12.10
N ALA A 229 8.62 -4.05 -11.15
CA ALA A 229 7.17 -3.92 -11.17
C ALA A 229 6.69 -2.46 -11.06
N TYR A 230 7.41 -1.62 -10.33
CA TYR A 230 7.11 -0.20 -10.22
C TYR A 230 7.42 0.54 -11.52
N ARG A 231 8.57 0.28 -12.15
CA ARG A 231 8.93 0.91 -13.43
C ARG A 231 7.92 0.59 -14.53
N GLU A 232 7.47 -0.66 -14.56
CA GLU A 232 6.41 -1.09 -15.48
C GLU A 232 5.07 -0.40 -15.19
N ALA A 233 4.70 -0.25 -13.91
CA ALA A 233 3.50 0.49 -13.52
C ALA A 233 3.58 1.98 -13.93
N LEU A 234 4.76 2.59 -13.82
CA LEU A 234 4.99 3.99 -14.21
C LEU A 234 4.96 4.15 -15.74
N SER A 235 5.55 3.22 -16.49
CA SER A 235 5.45 3.20 -17.96
C SER A 235 4.00 3.20 -18.41
N LEU A 236 3.17 2.33 -17.80
CA LEU A 236 1.76 2.31 -18.10
C LEU A 236 1.06 3.61 -17.68
N ALA A 237 1.38 4.16 -16.50
CA ALA A 237 0.80 5.42 -16.06
C ALA A 237 1.03 6.53 -17.11
N ARG A 238 2.22 6.57 -17.71
CA ARG A 238 2.57 7.49 -18.80
C ARG A 238 1.78 7.26 -20.08
N GLU A 239 1.42 6.01 -20.41
CA GLU A 239 0.52 5.72 -21.55
C GLU A 239 -0.91 6.28 -21.33
N ILE A 240 -1.34 6.36 -20.06
CA ILE A 240 -2.68 6.83 -19.65
C ILE A 240 -2.75 8.35 -19.53
N LEU A 241 -1.66 8.98 -19.08
CA LEU A 241 -1.58 10.44 -18.88
C LEU A 241 -2.15 11.28 -20.04
N PRO A 242 -1.83 11.02 -21.32
CA PRO A 242 -2.31 11.84 -22.43
C PRO A 242 -3.80 11.62 -22.77
N GLN A 243 -4.45 10.59 -22.22
CA GLN A 243 -5.87 10.30 -22.52
C GLN A 243 -6.78 11.38 -21.93
N ALA A 244 -8.00 11.55 -22.46
CA ALA A 244 -8.94 12.55 -21.95
C ALA A 244 -9.38 12.23 -20.50
N PRO A 245 -9.14 13.11 -19.51
CA PRO A 245 -9.33 12.80 -18.09
C PRO A 245 -10.74 12.34 -17.75
N ILE A 246 -11.75 13.06 -18.25
CA ILE A 246 -13.15 12.76 -17.98
C ILE A 246 -13.55 11.44 -18.64
N ALA A 247 -13.10 11.18 -19.87
CA ALA A 247 -13.39 9.92 -20.56
C ALA A 247 -12.83 8.72 -19.80
N VAL A 248 -11.58 8.78 -19.32
CA VAL A 248 -10.97 7.71 -18.52
C VAL A 248 -11.72 7.49 -17.21
N ARG A 249 -12.10 8.58 -16.51
CA ARG A 249 -12.87 8.51 -15.26
C ARG A 249 -14.25 7.87 -15.48
N MET A 250 -14.97 8.30 -16.51
CA MET A 250 -16.30 7.76 -16.83
C MET A 250 -16.25 6.32 -17.35
N ALA A 251 -15.26 5.98 -18.19
CA ALA A 251 -15.07 4.62 -18.66
C ALA A 251 -14.81 3.67 -17.49
N LYS A 252 -13.97 4.07 -16.54
CA LYS A 252 -13.73 3.31 -15.31
C LYS A 252 -15.03 3.11 -14.52
N GLU A 253 -15.78 4.18 -14.29
CA GLU A 253 -17.03 4.10 -13.53
C GLU A 253 -18.06 3.21 -14.20
N ALA A 254 -18.23 3.34 -15.51
CA ALA A 254 -19.13 2.52 -16.30
C ALA A 254 -18.74 1.04 -16.28
N MET A 255 -17.45 0.71 -16.44
CA MET A 255 -16.98 -0.67 -16.35
C MET A 255 -17.20 -1.26 -14.94
N ASN A 256 -16.87 -0.50 -13.89
CA ASN A 256 -17.01 -0.97 -12.52
C ASN A 256 -18.47 -1.24 -12.15
N ARG A 257 -19.38 -0.29 -12.43
CA ARG A 257 -20.81 -0.47 -12.17
C ARG A 257 -21.42 -1.52 -13.08
N GLY A 258 -21.02 -1.54 -14.37
CA GLY A 258 -21.53 -2.47 -15.37
C GLY A 258 -21.28 -3.94 -15.00
N MET A 259 -20.14 -4.24 -14.37
CA MET A 259 -19.82 -5.59 -13.89
C MET A 259 -20.67 -6.06 -12.70
N GLU A 260 -21.38 -5.16 -12.02
CA GLU A 260 -22.22 -5.47 -10.85
C GLU A 260 -23.70 -5.63 -11.21
N VAL A 261 -24.08 -5.32 -12.44
CA VAL A 261 -25.47 -5.40 -12.93
C VAL A 261 -25.58 -6.40 -14.08
N ARG A 262 -26.76 -6.99 -14.27
CA ARG A 262 -27.02 -7.79 -15.47
C ARG A 262 -27.19 -6.87 -16.67
N LEU A 263 -26.65 -7.28 -17.81
CA LEU A 263 -27.08 -6.72 -19.08
C LEU A 263 -28.50 -7.23 -19.34
N LEU A 264 -29.47 -6.33 -19.32
CA LEU A 264 -30.84 -6.61 -19.71
C LEU A 264 -30.87 -6.67 -21.23
N TYR A 265 -30.92 -7.88 -21.78
CA TYR A 265 -31.30 -8.14 -23.15
C TYR A 265 -32.51 -9.07 -23.13
#